data_AF-A0A814IZZ7-F1
#
_entry.id   AF-A0A814IZZ7-F1
#
_cell.length_a   1.000
_cell.length_b   1.000
_cell.length_c   1.000
_cell.angle_alpha   90.00
_cell.angle_beta   90.00
_cell.angle_gamma   90.00
#
_symmetry.space_group_name_H-M   'P 1'
#
loop_
_entity.id
_entity.type
_entity.pdbx_description
1 polymer ?
#
loop_
_entity_poly.entity_id
_entity_poly.type
_entity_poly.pdbx_seq_one_letter_code
_entity_poly.pdbx_strand_id
1 'polypeptide(L)'
;MTMRVVEDAFYIIYQRTGENPVQILIDAVINSGVRQNLIRMDRFGLNRGETIDTSPLQRINQPVSSLCTGARNSSFKSIKTISECLADELINASKVGFYDKKNY
;
A
#
# COMPACT_ATOMS: atom_id res chain seq x y z
N MET A 1 -17.86 7.00 9.38
CA MET A 1 -16.53 7.38 9.93
C MET A 1 -15.42 7.08 8.92
N THR A 2 -15.27 5.82 8.49
CA THR A 2 -14.22 5.39 7.54
C THR A 2 -14.30 6.05 6.16
N MET A 3 -15.49 6.16 5.57
CA MET A 3 -15.65 6.82 4.26
C MET A 3 -15.21 8.30 4.27
N ARG A 4 -15.50 9.04 5.35
CA ARG A 4 -15.06 10.43 5.50
C ARG A 4 -13.54 10.57 5.53
N VAL A 5 -12.86 9.64 6.21
CA VAL A 5 -11.39 9.61 6.25
C VAL A 5 -10.79 9.40 4.86
N VAL A 6 -11.42 8.56 4.03
CA VAL A 6 -10.98 8.30 2.65
C VAL A 6 -11.27 9.51 1.76
N GLU A 7 -12.44 10.14 1.90
CA GLU A 7 -12.80 11.39 1.20
C GLU A 7 -11.78 12.50 1.52
N ASP A 8 -11.48 12.71 2.80
CA ASP A 8 -10.49 13.70 3.25
C ASP A 8 -9.08 13.38 2.73
N ALA A 9 -8.69 12.11 2.74
CA ALA A 9 -7.40 11.67 2.21
C ALA A 9 -7.29 11.92 0.70
N PHE A 10 -8.35 11.64 -0.08
CA PHE A 10 -8.37 11.91 -1.52
C PHE A 10 -8.34 13.40 -1.83
N TYR A 11 -9.00 14.22 -1.01
CA TYR A 11 -8.91 15.68 -1.12
C TYR A 11 -7.48 16.16 -0.89
N ILE A 12 -6.81 15.68 0.17
CA ILE A 12 -5.40 16.02 0.46
C ILE A 12 -4.46 15.59 -0.68
N ILE A 13 -4.68 14.40 -1.25
CA ILE A 13 -3.88 13.89 -2.37
C ILE A 13 -4.05 14.79 -3.60
N TYR A 14 -5.28 15.14 -3.97
CA TYR A 14 -5.55 16.03 -5.10
C TYR A 14 -4.88 17.39 -4.91
N GLN A 15 -5.01 17.99 -3.71
CA GLN A 15 -4.40 19.28 -3.41
C GLN A 15 -2.86 19.27 -3.47
N ARG A 16 -2.22 18.14 -3.15
CA ARG A 16 -0.76 18.02 -3.15
C ARG A 16 -0.16 17.66 -4.49
N THR A 17 -0.83 16.82 -5.26
CA THR A 17 -0.28 16.23 -6.50
C THR A 17 -0.87 16.85 -7.75
N GLY A 18 -2.10 17.37 -7.69
CA GLY A 18 -2.86 17.83 -8.86
C GLY A 18 -3.31 16.71 -9.80
N GLU A 19 -3.03 15.45 -9.46
CA GLU A 19 -3.43 14.27 -10.24
C GLU A 19 -4.72 13.65 -9.70
N ASN A 20 -5.36 12.79 -10.50
CA ASN A 20 -6.55 12.07 -10.06
C ASN A 20 -6.20 11.12 -8.88
N PRO A 21 -6.80 11.29 -7.69
CA PRO A 21 -6.46 10.48 -6.51
C PRO A 21 -6.76 8.99 -6.70
N VAL A 22 -7.72 8.63 -7.59
CA VAL A 22 -8.02 7.24 -7.92
C VAL A 22 -6.85 6.57 -8.65
N GLN A 23 -6.18 7.30 -9.54
CA GLN A 23 -5.02 6.78 -10.26
C GLN A 23 -3.85 6.53 -9.30
N ILE A 24 -3.60 7.46 -8.38
CA ILE A 24 -2.58 7.32 -7.34
C ILE A 24 -2.85 6.10 -6.46
N LEU A 25 -4.11 5.83 -6.12
CA LEU A 25 -4.48 4.63 -5.37
C LEU A 25 -4.17 3.35 -6.15
N ILE A 26 -4.53 3.30 -7.44
CA ILE A 26 -4.26 2.15 -8.30
C ILE A 26 -2.75 1.90 -8.40
N ASP A 27 -1.98 2.96 -8.66
CA ASP A 27 -0.52 2.89 -8.79
C ASP A 27 0.13 2.45 -7.46
N ALA A 28 -0.35 2.96 -6.33
CA ALA A 28 0.10 2.56 -5.00
C ALA A 28 -0.13 1.07 -4.72
N VAL A 29 -1.29 0.52 -5.08
CA VAL A 29 -1.63 -0.90 -4.90
C VAL A 29 -0.76 -1.79 -5.80
N ILE A 30 -0.57 -1.40 -7.07
CA ILE A 30 0.25 -2.17 -8.03
C ILE A 30 1.70 -2.26 -7.57
N ASN A 31 2.26 -1.14 -7.08
CA ASN A 31 3.66 -1.06 -6.64
C ASN A 31 3.89 -1.82 -5.33
N SER A 32 2.91 -1.81 -4.43
CA SER A 32 2.99 -2.47 -3.13
C SER A 32 2.76 -4.01 -3.22
N GLY A 33 2.27 -4.49 -4.36
CA GLY A 33 1.94 -5.89 -4.60
C GLY A 33 3.13 -6.84 -4.60
N VAL A 34 3.30 -7.61 -3.52
CA VAL A 34 4.32 -8.66 -3.37
C VAL A 34 4.13 -9.76 -4.43
N ARG A 35 5.20 -10.07 -5.16
CA ARG A 35 5.21 -11.09 -6.23
C ARG A 35 5.49 -12.51 -5.73
N GLN A 36 6.25 -12.64 -4.63
CA GLN A 36 6.65 -13.92 -4.06
C GLN A 36 6.51 -13.87 -2.55
N ASN A 37 5.91 -14.91 -1.98
CA ASN A 37 5.78 -15.06 -0.53
C ASN A 37 6.57 -16.28 -0.06
N LEU A 38 7.10 -16.20 1.15
CA LEU A 38 7.71 -17.33 1.82
C LEU A 38 6.66 -18.03 2.67
N ILE A 39 6.45 -19.32 2.39
CA ILE A 39 5.55 -20.16 3.16
C ILE A 39 6.40 -21.13 3.97
N ARG A 40 6.05 -21.26 5.25
CA ARG A 40 6.59 -22.29 6.11
C ARG A 40 5.86 -23.60 5.79
N MET A 41 6.55 -24.54 5.17
CA MET A 41 6.04 -25.88 4.92
C MET A 41 6.63 -26.85 5.95
N ASP A 42 5.73 -27.55 6.63
CA ASP A 42 6.10 -28.57 7.61
C ASP A 42 6.02 -29.94 6.90
N ARG A 43 7.18 -30.56 6.71
CA ARG A 43 7.26 -31.93 6.17
C ARG A 43 8.04 -32.78 7.15
N PHE A 44 7.38 -33.83 7.68
CA PHE A 44 7.98 -34.79 8.61
C PHE A 44 8.59 -34.16 9.87
N GLY A 45 7.92 -33.17 10.46
CA GLY A 45 8.39 -32.50 11.69
C GLY A 45 9.60 -31.57 11.50
N LEU A 46 10.05 -31.37 10.26
CA LEU A 46 11.02 -30.36 9.88
C LEU A 46 10.31 -29.22 9.14
N ASN A 47 10.55 -28.00 9.60
CA ASN A 47 9.91 -26.82 9.05
C ASN A 47 10.92 -26.11 8.16
N ARG A 48 10.61 -26.02 6.86
CA ARG A 48 11.45 -25.34 5.87
C ARG A 48 10.66 -24.21 5.20
N GLY A 49 11.34 -23.11 4.94
CA GLY A 49 10.79 -22.01 4.16
C GLY A 49 10.93 -22.31 2.68
N GLU A 50 9.83 -22.25 1.94
CA GLU A 50 9.82 -22.32 0.48
C GLU A 50 9.22 -21.03 -0.07
N THR A 51 9.81 -20.52 -1.15
CA THR A 51 9.27 -19.36 -1.87
C THR A 51 8.25 -19.83 -2.89
N ILE A 52 7.04 -19.28 -2.82
CA ILE A 52 5.93 -19.59 -3.70
C ILE A 52 5.45 -18.29 -4.33
N ASP A 53 5.04 -18.35 -5.60
CA ASP A 53 4.44 -17.22 -6.29
C ASP A 53 3.06 -16.89 -5.70
N THR A 54 2.71 -15.59 -5.65
CA THR A 54 1.44 -15.15 -5.09
C THR A 54 0.31 -15.16 -6.12
N SER A 55 -0.91 -15.50 -5.69
CA SER A 55 -2.08 -15.35 -6.55
C SER A 55 -2.38 -13.87 -6.85
N PRO A 56 -2.96 -13.54 -8.03
CA PRO A 56 -3.31 -12.15 -8.36
C PRO A 56 -4.24 -11.49 -7.34
N LEU A 57 -5.17 -12.26 -6.75
CA LEU A 57 -6.08 -11.77 -5.71
C LEU A 57 -5.32 -11.45 -4.42
N GLN A 58 -4.42 -12.32 -3.98
CA GLN A 58 -3.60 -12.07 -2.80
C GLN A 58 -2.65 -10.88 -3.01
N ARG A 59 -2.17 -10.68 -4.25
CA ARG A 59 -1.37 -9.53 -4.63
C ARG A 59 -2.12 -8.21 -4.55
N ILE A 60 -3.46 -8.21 -4.54
CA ILE A 60 -4.30 -7.02 -4.31
C ILE A 60 -4.68 -6.89 -2.84
N ASN A 61 -5.09 -7.99 -2.19
CA ASN A 61 -5.57 -7.96 -0.81
C ASN A 61 -4.45 -7.63 0.19
N GLN A 62 -3.25 -8.15 -0.02
CA GLN A 62 -2.12 -7.94 0.90
C GLN A 62 -1.67 -6.47 0.95
N PRO A 63 -1.46 -5.77 -0.19
CA PRO A 63 -1.15 -4.33 -0.21
C PRO A 63 -2.16 -3.43 0.50
N VAL A 64 -3.45 -3.67 0.28
CA VAL A 64 -4.50 -2.86 0.91
C VAL A 64 -4.40 -2.97 2.42
N SER A 65 -4.19 -4.19 2.93
CA SER A 65 -3.97 -4.40 4.36
C SER A 65 -2.70 -3.69 4.84
N SER A 66 -1.57 -3.83 4.15
CA SER A 66 -0.30 -3.22 4.59
C SER A 66 -0.34 -1.70 4.60
N LEU A 67 -0.98 -1.07 3.60
CA LEU A 67 -1.16 0.40 3.55
C LEU A 67 -2.03 0.89 4.72
N CYS A 68 -3.13 0.20 5.00
CA CYS A 68 -3.97 0.53 6.16
C CYS A 68 -3.23 0.34 7.50
N THR A 69 -2.43 -0.72 7.63
CA THR A 69 -1.61 -0.95 8.83
C THR A 69 -0.51 0.11 8.96
N GLY A 70 0.16 0.49 7.87
CA GLY A 70 1.17 1.55 7.85
C GLY A 70 0.60 2.90 8.28
N ALA A 71 -0.53 3.30 7.70
CA ALA A 71 -1.19 4.54 8.09
C ALA A 71 -1.69 4.54 9.54
N ARG A 72 -2.23 3.41 10.02
CA ARG A 72 -2.65 3.27 11.42
C ARG A 72 -1.46 3.40 12.37
N ASN A 73 -0.34 2.74 12.07
CA ASN A 73 0.87 2.80 12.90
C ASN A 73 1.47 4.21 12.91
N SER A 74 1.53 4.87 11.75
CA SER A 74 2.02 6.24 11.60
C SER A 74 1.13 7.27 12.31
N SER A 75 -0.19 7.04 12.35
CA SER A 75 -1.13 7.91 13.06
C SER A 75 -1.08 7.74 14.59
N PHE A 76 -0.64 6.58 15.07
CA PHE A 76 -0.68 6.26 16.50
C PHE A 76 0.31 7.12 17.30
N LYS A 77 -0.21 7.86 18.29
CA LYS A 77 0.54 8.83 19.11
C LYS A 77 1.16 9.99 18.31
N SER A 78 0.73 10.19 17.06
CA SER A 78 1.16 11.32 16.24
C SER A 78 0.18 12.49 16.34
N ILE A 79 0.66 13.70 16.04
CA ILE A 79 -0.18 14.90 15.91
C ILE A 79 -0.98 14.86 14.59
N LYS A 80 -0.47 14.15 13.59
CA LYS A 80 -1.08 14.04 12.26
C LYS A 80 -2.40 13.29 12.34
N THR A 81 -3.35 13.73 11.55
CA THR A 81 -4.63 13.02 11.41
C THR A 81 -4.44 11.75 10.57
N ILE A 82 -5.33 10.78 10.76
CA ILE A 82 -5.25 9.51 10.02
C ILE A 82 -5.41 9.70 8.51
N SER A 83 -6.17 10.71 8.07
CA SER A 83 -6.34 11.08 6.65
C SER A 83 -5.05 11.62 6.03
N GLU A 84 -4.30 12.45 6.75
CA GLU A 84 -2.98 12.93 6.32
C GLU A 84 -1.96 11.80 6.24
N CYS A 85 -1.92 10.91 7.24
CA CYS A 85 -1.03 9.75 7.22
C CYS A 85 -1.37 8.78 6.06
N LEU A 86 -2.65 8.56 5.78
CA LEU A 86 -3.09 7.76 4.62
C LEU A 86 -2.69 8.42 3.30
N ALA A 87 -2.82 9.74 3.19
CA ALA A 87 -2.41 10.48 1.99
C ALA A 87 -0.89 10.42 1.77
N ASP A 88 -0.09 10.57 2.84
CA ASP A 88 1.37 10.44 2.80
C ASP A 88 1.79 9.03 2.30
N GLU A 89 1.19 7.98 2.85
CA GLU A 89 1.45 6.58 2.46
C GLU A 89 1.10 6.32 0.99
N LEU A 90 -0.09 6.73 0.52
CA LEU A 90 -0.52 6.50 -0.86
C LEU A 90 0.36 7.25 -1.87
N ILE A 91 0.73 8.50 -1.59
CA ILE A 91 1.62 9.28 -2.45
C ILE A 91 3.00 8.62 -2.52
N ASN A 92 3.54 8.18 -1.39
CA ASN A 92 4.85 7.54 -1.37
C ASN A 92 4.84 6.19 -2.10
N ALA A 93 3.83 5.35 -1.86
CA ALA A 93 3.68 4.06 -2.52
C ALA A 93 3.50 4.18 -4.06
N SER A 94 2.82 5.23 -4.53
CA SER A 94 2.65 5.47 -5.97
C SER A 94 3.96 5.82 -6.69
N LYS A 95 4.92 6.46 -6.00
CA LYS A 95 6.19 6.92 -6.60
C LYS A 95 7.26 5.83 -6.72
N VAL A 96 7.11 4.70 -6.04
CA VAL A 96 8.13 3.63 -5.99
C VAL A 96 8.22 2.82 -7.30
N GLY A 97 7.30 3.04 -8.26
CA GLY A 97 7.31 2.33 -9.54
C GLY A 97 8.53 2.68 -10.40
N PHE A 98 9.18 1.66 -10.97
CA PHE A 98 10.28 1.74 -11.95
C PHE A 98 10.00 2.62 -13.20
N TYR A 99 8.77 3.10 -13.37
CA TYR A 99 8.35 4.01 -14.42
C TYR A 99 8.32 5.45 -13.89
N ASP A 100 9.50 6.00 -13.59
CA ASP A 100 9.64 7.45 -13.47
C ASP A 100 9.26 8.05 -14.83
N LYS A 101 8.12 8.74 -14.90
CA LYS A 101 7.62 9.47 -16.09
C LYS A 101 8.57 10.59 -16.57
N LYS A 102 9.80 10.68 -16.05
CA LYS A 102 10.83 11.68 -16.33
C LYS A 102 12.12 11.12 -16.96
N ASN A 103 12.21 9.81 -17.19
CA ASN A 103 13.38 9.16 -17.82
C ASN A 103 13.04 8.46 -19.14
N TYR A 104 12.36 9.18 -20.04
CA TYR A 104 12.43 9.05 -21.51
C TYR A 104 12.26 10.43 -22.13
#